data_AF-A0A0E9LZK2-F1
#
_entry.id   AF-A0A0E9LZK2-F1
#
_cell.length_a   1.000
_cell.length_b   1.000
_cell.length_c   1.000
_cell.angle_alpha   90.00
_cell.angle_beta   90.00
_cell.angle_gamma   90.00
#
_symmetry.space_group_name_H-M   'P 1'
#
loop_
_entity.id
_entity.type
_entity.pdbx_description
1 polymer ?
#
loop_
_entity_poly.entity_id
_entity_poly.type
_entity_poly.pdbx_seq_one_letter_code
_entity_poly.pdbx_strand_id
1 'polypeptide(L)'
;MTVLRKKVQFSFWIFIILAVLLVIFSVQNSEAIGVRVFLWNVEVSLAILLIGTFLTGLVTGALYAYRKFLPDAKEVEKDKEQKKENLYDPMSPNYIEKDF
;
A
#
# COMPACT_ATOMS: atom_id res chain seq x y z
N MET A 1 -9.70 4.88 -28.71
CA MET A 1 -10.41 5.21 -27.45
C MET A 1 -11.51 4.19 -27.05
N THR A 2 -11.50 2.95 -27.55
CA THR A 2 -12.55 1.95 -27.27
C THR A 2 -12.17 0.94 -26.17
N VAL A 3 -10.88 0.63 -26.01
CA VAL A 3 -10.39 -0.36 -25.04
C VAL A 3 -10.50 0.13 -23.59
N LEU A 4 -10.29 1.42 -23.34
CA LEU A 4 -10.36 2.02 -21.99
C LEU A 4 -11.79 1.94 -21.40
N ARG A 5 -12.82 2.22 -22.20
CA ARG A 5 -14.23 2.20 -21.76
C ARG A 5 -14.68 0.81 -21.33
N LYS A 6 -14.25 -0.24 -22.05
CA LYS A 6 -14.63 -1.62 -21.74
C LYS A 6 -14.03 -2.11 -20.42
N LYS A 7 -12.79 -1.69 -20.10
CA LYS A 7 -12.10 -2.05 -18.84
C LYS A 7 -12.75 -1.41 -17.60
N VAL A 8 -13.16 -0.14 -17.71
CA VAL A 8 -13.85 0.58 -16.63
C VAL A 8 -15.25 0.00 -16.37
N GLN A 9 -16.01 -0.31 -17.42
CA GLN A 9 -17.32 -0.95 -17.28
C GLN A 9 -17.23 -2.34 -16.65
N PHE A 10 -16.20 -3.12 -16.97
CA PHE A 10 -15.95 -4.41 -16.32
C PHE A 10 -15.60 -4.25 -14.83
N SER A 11 -14.76 -3.28 -14.48
CA SER A 11 -14.48 -2.95 -13.07
C SER A 11 -15.73 -2.52 -12.31
N PHE A 12 -16.63 -1.75 -12.93
CA PHE A 12 -17.87 -1.30 -12.28
C PHE A 12 -18.75 -2.46 -11.83
N TRP A 13 -18.99 -3.45 -12.69
CA TRP A 13 -19.78 -4.64 -12.32
C TRP A 13 -19.11 -5.49 -11.25
N ILE A 14 -17.78 -5.61 -11.28
CA ILE A 14 -17.03 -6.28 -10.21
C ILE A 14 -17.23 -5.56 -8.87
N PHE A 15 -17.16 -4.23 -8.83
CA PHE A 15 -17.38 -3.48 -7.60
C PHE A 15 -18.80 -3.66 -7.05
N ILE A 16 -19.81 -3.73 -7.92
CA ILE A 16 -21.19 -4.04 -7.50
C ILE A 16 -21.24 -5.42 -6.84
N ILE A 17 -20.68 -6.45 -7.50
CA ILE A 17 -20.68 -7.81 -6.95
C ILE A 17 -19.94 -7.86 -5.61
N LEU A 18 -18.77 -7.22 -5.52
CA LEU A 18 -18.01 -7.13 -4.27
C LEU A 18 -18.79 -6.40 -3.17
N ALA A 19 -19.50 -5.32 -3.50
CA ALA A 19 -20.32 -4.60 -2.52
C ALA A 19 -21.48 -5.46 -2.00
N VAL A 20 -22.16 -6.18 -2.89
CA VAL A 20 -23.24 -7.12 -2.50
C VAL A 20 -22.68 -8.24 -1.63
N LEU A 21 -21.55 -8.83 -2.01
CA LEU A 21 -20.87 -9.85 -1.20
C LEU A 21 -20.44 -9.32 0.16
N LEU A 22 -19.94 -8.09 0.24
CA LEU A 22 -19.56 -7.44 1.50
C LEU A 22 -20.78 -7.25 2.42
N VAL A 23 -21.91 -6.84 1.87
CA VAL A 23 -23.17 -6.70 2.64
C VAL A 23 -23.63 -8.06 3.16
N ILE A 24 -23.66 -9.08 2.30
CA ILE A 24 -24.05 -10.45 2.70
C ILE A 24 -23.11 -10.96 3.80
N PHE A 25 -21.80 -10.81 3.62
CA PHE A 25 -20.80 -11.15 4.62
C PHE A 25 -21.07 -10.43 5.94
N SER A 26 -21.34 -9.12 5.91
CA SER A 26 -21.60 -8.34 7.13
C SER A 26 -22.87 -8.77 7.84
N VAL A 27 -23.95 -9.07 7.11
CA VAL A 27 -25.23 -9.49 7.69
C VAL A 27 -25.09 -10.89 8.31
N GLN A 28 -24.46 -11.82 7.60
CA GLN A 28 -24.26 -13.20 8.10
C GLN A 28 -23.33 -13.25 9.30
N ASN A 29 -22.33 -12.37 9.37
CA ASN A 29 -21.37 -12.30 10.47
C ASN A 29 -21.72 -11.18 11.47
N SER A 30 -23.00 -10.81 11.56
CA SER A 30 -23.47 -9.75 12.48
C SER A 30 -23.60 -10.20 13.94
N GLU A 31 -23.49 -11.52 14.20
CA GLU A 31 -23.56 -12.08 15.54
C GLU A 31 -22.45 -11.51 16.44
N ALA A 32 -22.85 -11.11 17.65
CA ALA A 32 -21.95 -10.58 18.66
C ALA A 32 -21.16 -11.70 19.32
N ILE A 33 -19.84 -11.57 19.31
CA ILE A 33 -18.92 -12.49 19.97
C ILE A 33 -18.13 -11.73 21.04
N GLY A 34 -18.02 -12.36 22.21
CA GLY A 34 -17.14 -11.88 23.27
C GLY A 34 -15.69 -12.25 22.96
N VAL A 35 -14.84 -11.24 22.79
CA VAL A 35 -13.39 -11.43 22.55
C VAL A 35 -12.59 -10.73 23.63
N ARG A 36 -11.48 -11.36 24.05
CA ARG A 36 -10.51 -10.73 24.94
C ARG A 36 -9.35 -10.18 24.12
N VAL A 37 -9.23 -8.85 24.06
CA VAL A 37 -8.14 -8.15 23.39
C VAL A 37 -7.18 -7.63 24.45
N PHE A 38 -6.00 -8.26 24.55
CA PHE A 38 -5.05 -8.05 25.64
C PHE A 38 -5.70 -8.22 27.03
N LEU A 39 -6.04 -7.11 27.69
CA LEU A 39 -6.63 -7.07 29.03
C LEU A 39 -8.12 -6.71 29.01
N TRP A 40 -8.68 -6.38 27.85
CA TRP A 40 -10.07 -5.93 27.71
C TRP A 40 -10.95 -7.06 27.18
N ASN A 41 -12.13 -7.21 27.76
CA ASN A 41 -13.19 -8.07 27.20
C ASN A 41 -14.15 -7.14 26.46
N VAL A 42 -14.34 -7.39 25.17
CA VAL A 42 -15.17 -6.56 24.31
C VAL A 42 -16.13 -7.47 23.56
N GLU A 43 -17.38 -7.07 23.48
CA GLU A 43 -18.37 -7.71 22.62
C GLU A 43 -18.44 -6.92 21.31
N VAL A 44 -18.12 -7.58 20.20
CA VAL A 44 -18.17 -7.00 18.86
C VAL A 44 -18.78 -8.02 17.92
N SER A 45 -19.35 -7.56 16.80
CA SER A 45 -19.77 -8.50 15.76
C SER A 45 -18.56 -9.18 15.12
N LEU A 46 -18.73 -10.44 14.73
CA LEU A 46 -17.70 -11.19 14.04
C LEU A 46 -17.23 -10.49 12.75
N ALA A 47 -18.14 -9.83 12.04
CA ALA A 47 -17.83 -9.03 10.86
C ALA A 47 -16.82 -7.90 11.16
N ILE A 48 -17.06 -7.14 12.24
CA ILE A 48 -16.19 -6.04 12.66
C ILE A 48 -14.82 -6.59 13.07
N LEU A 49 -14.80 -7.70 13.80
CA LEU A 49 -13.57 -8.37 14.21
C LEU A 49 -12.73 -8.80 12.99
N LEU A 50 -13.36 -9.44 12.01
CA LEU A 50 -12.68 -9.95 10.81
C LEU A 50 -12.16 -8.81 9.91
N ILE A 51 -12.99 -7.79 9.66
CA ILE A 51 -12.58 -6.62 8.87
C ILE A 51 -11.46 -5.87 9.59
N GLY A 52 -11.60 -5.66 10.90
CA GLY A 52 -10.61 -4.97 11.73
C GLY A 52 -9.26 -5.68 11.73
N THR A 53 -9.24 -7.00 11.96
CA THR A 53 -8.01 -7.81 11.95
C THR A 53 -7.38 -7.90 10.57
N PHE A 54 -8.18 -8.00 9.51
CA PHE A 54 -7.67 -7.96 8.14
C PHE A 54 -7.01 -6.63 7.80
N LEU A 55 -7.66 -5.50 8.12
CA LEU A 55 -7.13 -4.17 7.86
C LEU A 55 -5.86 -3.89 8.66
N THR A 56 -5.81 -4.26 9.95
CA THR A 56 -4.60 -4.09 10.75
C THR A 56 -3.46 -4.96 10.23
N GLY A 57 -3.74 -6.20 9.80
CA GLY A 57 -2.79 -7.07 9.13
C GLY A 57 -2.26 -6.47 7.82
N LEU A 58 -3.15 -5.89 7.00
CA LEU A 58 -2.79 -5.24 5.74
C LEU A 58 -1.89 -4.01 5.98
N VAL A 59 -2.25 -3.14 6.92
CA VAL A 59 -1.44 -1.97 7.29
C VAL A 59 -0.08 -2.41 7.84
N THR A 60 -0.05 -3.38 8.74
CA THR A 60 1.21 -3.88 9.33
C THR A 60 2.10 -4.53 8.27
N GLY A 61 1.52 -5.33 7.38
CA GLY A 61 2.23 -5.95 6.26
C GLY A 61 2.75 -4.92 5.26
N ALA A 62 1.96 -3.89 4.96
CA ALA A 62 2.38 -2.78 4.10
C ALA A 62 3.54 -1.99 4.71
N LEU A 63 3.49 -1.67 6.01
CA LEU A 63 4.58 -1.00 6.71
C LEU A 63 5.86 -1.86 6.73
N TYR A 64 5.73 -3.16 6.96
CA TYR A 64 6.86 -4.09 6.93
C TYR A 64 7.48 -4.18 5.54
N ALA A 65 6.66 -4.32 4.50
CA ALA A 65 7.11 -4.36 3.12
C ALA A 65 7.76 -3.03 2.70
N TYR A 66 7.16 -1.89 3.07
CA TYR A 66 7.71 -0.57 2.79
C TYR A 66 9.14 -0.43 3.30
N ARG A 67 9.42 -0.91 4.52
CA ARG A 67 10.76 -0.88 5.09
C ARG A 67 11.79 -1.74 4.33
N LYS A 68 11.34 -2.79 3.62
CA LYS A 68 12.18 -3.61 2.75
C LYS A 68 12.46 -2.97 1.38
N PHE A 69 11.56 -2.10 0.92
CA PHE A 69 11.70 -1.36 -0.35
C PHE A 69 12.31 0.03 -0.19
N LEU A 70 12.68 0.44 1.04
CA LEU A 70 13.50 1.62 1.22
C LEU A 70 14.89 1.32 0.66
N PRO A 71 15.35 2.08 -0.36
CA PRO A 71 16.71 1.92 -0.87
C PRO A 71 17.68 2.22 0.28
N ASP A 72 18.74 1.41 0.38
CA ASP A 72 19.74 1.59 1.41
C ASP A 72 20.29 3.01 1.33
N ALA A 73 20.30 3.74 2.44
CA ALA A 73 20.70 5.15 2.46
C ALA A 73 22.11 5.35 1.85
N LYS A 74 22.97 4.34 1.97
CA LYS A 74 24.31 4.30 1.39
C LYS A 74 24.32 4.15 -0.13
N GLU A 75 23.37 3.40 -0.71
CA GLU A 75 23.24 3.27 -2.16
C GLU A 75 22.71 4.57 -2.77
N VAL A 76 21.77 5.23 -2.08
CA VAL A 76 21.23 6.55 -2.48
C VAL A 76 22.31 7.63 -2.42
N GLU A 77 23.19 7.62 -1.42
CA GLU A 77 24.32 8.55 -1.34
C GLU A 77 25.34 8.32 -2.46
N LYS A 78 25.71 7.06 -2.74
CA LYS A 78 26.61 6.72 -3.83
C LYS A 78 26.07 7.13 -5.19
N ASP A 79 24.80 6.85 -5.48
CA ASP A 79 24.16 7.27 -6.73
C ASP A 79 24.15 8.81 -6.88
N LYS A 80 23.96 9.54 -5.78
CA LYS A 80 24.03 11.01 -5.79
C LYS A 80 25.44 11.52 -6.02
N GLU A 81 26.45 10.90 -5.41
CA GLU A 81 27.86 11.25 -5.60
C GLU A 81 28.30 10.96 -7.04
N GLN A 82 28.01 9.77 -7.58
CA GLN A 82 28.30 9.42 -8.96
C GLN A 82 27.58 10.34 -9.95
N LYS A 83 26.32 10.70 -9.69
CA LYS A 83 25.59 11.63 -10.54
C LYS A 83 26.17 13.05 -10.49
N LYS A 84 26.66 13.50 -9.32
CA LYS A 84 27.38 14.77 -9.19
C LYS A 84 28.72 14.70 -9.90
N GLU A 85 29.47 13.61 -9.76
CA GLU A 85 30.75 13.41 -10.46
C GLU A 85 30.56 13.43 -11.98
N ASN A 86 29.55 12.71 -12.50
CA ASN A 86 29.17 12.77 -13.91
C ASN A 86 28.70 14.16 -14.36
N LEU A 87 28.18 15.00 -13.45
CA LEU A 87 27.77 16.37 -13.78
C LEU A 87 28.96 17.33 -13.90
N TYR A 88 30.06 17.04 -13.19
CA TYR A 88 31.27 17.86 -13.17
C TYR A 88 32.42 17.26 -13.99
N ASP A 89 32.18 16.15 -14.71
CA ASP A 89 33.13 15.59 -15.67
C ASP A 89 33.08 16.41 -16.97
N PRO A 90 34.16 17.08 -17.39
CA PRO A 90 34.19 17.90 -18.60
C PRO A 90 33.97 17.12 -19.90
N MET A 91 34.04 15.78 -19.89
CA MET A 91 33.66 14.93 -21.01
C MET A 91 32.22 14.41 -20.93
N SER A 92 31.46 14.81 -19.91
CA SER A 92 30.05 14.42 -19.75
C SER A 92 29.14 15.19 -20.70
N PRO A 93 28.13 14.52 -21.31
CA PRO A 93 27.15 15.17 -22.17
C PRO A 93 26.26 16.19 -21.43
N ASN A 94 26.28 16.23 -20.09
CA ASN A 94 25.52 17.18 -19.27
C ASN A 94 26.42 17.98 -18.32
N TYR A 95 27.67 18.24 -18.70
CA TYR A 95 28.63 18.98 -17.88
C TYR A 95 28.13 20.36 -17.43
N ILE A 96 28.35 20.66 -16.15
CA ILE A 96 28.23 22.00 -15.56
C ILE A 96 29.57 22.30 -14.87
N GLU A 97 30.10 23.49 -15.03
CA GLU A 97 31.32 23.89 -14.33
C GLU A 97 31.04 24.13 -12.84
N LYS A 98 31.98 23.77 -11.96
CA LYS A 98 31.81 23.97 -10.52
C LYS A 98 32.08 25.43 -10.20
N ASP A 99 31.02 26.20 -9.92
CA ASP A 99 31.15 27.53 -9.35
C ASP A 99 31.63 27.40 -7.90
N PHE A 100 32.95 27.59 -7.68
CA PHE A 100 33.57 27.66 -6.35
C PHE A 100 33.56 29.09 -5.80
#